data_AF-A0A945G662-F1
#
_entry.id   AF-A0A945G662-F1
#
_cell.length_a   1.000
_cell.length_b   1.000
_cell.length_c   1.000
_cell.angle_alpha   90.00
_cell.angle_beta   90.00
_cell.angle_gamma   90.00
#
_symmetry.space_group_name_H-M   'P 1'
#
loop_
_entity.id
_entity.type
_entity.pdbx_description
1 polymer ?
#
loop_
_entity_poly.entity_id
_entity_poly.type
_entity_poly.pdbx_seq_one_letter_code
_entity_poly.pdbx_strand_id
1 'polypeptide(L)' 'MRLHDLKPAPGSKHRRKRIGRGPGSGRGGHTSTRGQKGQGSR' A
#
# COMPACT_ATOMS: atom_id res chain seq x y z
N MET A 1 3.11 -17.60 27.33
CA MET A 1 3.27 -16.71 26.16
C MET A 1 4.61 -16.01 26.30
N ARG A 2 5.59 -16.36 25.47
CA ARG A 2 6.88 -15.68 25.41
C ARG A 2 6.80 -14.61 24.33
N LEU A 3 7.75 -13.67 24.31
CA LEU A 3 7.74 -12.56 23.34
C LEU A 3 7.68 -13.03 21.87
N HIS A 4 8.26 -14.19 21.54
CA HIS A 4 8.24 -14.77 20.19
C HIS A 4 6.92 -15.47 19.83
N ASP A 5 6.05 -15.75 20.79
CA ASP A 5 4.76 -16.41 20.55
C ASP A 5 3.63 -15.39 20.26
N LEU A 6 3.92 -14.09 20.40
CA LEU A 6 2.93 -13.03 20.27
C LEU A 6 2.49 -12.87 18.80
N LYS A 7 1.30 -13.37 18.48
CA LYS A 7 0.64 -13.15 17.18
C LYS A 7 -0.50 -12.14 17.32
N PRO A 8 -0.63 -11.17 16.41
CA PRO A 8 -1.77 -10.26 16.41
C PRO A 8 -3.08 -11.01 16.09
N ALA A 9 -4.21 -10.45 16.53
CA ALA A 9 -5.53 -10.97 16.17
C ALA A 9 -5.68 -11.00 14.63
N PRO A 10 -6.30 -12.04 14.04
CA PRO A 10 -6.55 -12.09 12.59
C PRO A 10 -7.24 -10.82 12.10
N GLY A 11 -6.74 -10.24 11.00
CA GLY A 11 -7.29 -9.00 10.42
C GLY A 11 -6.94 -7.71 11.16
N SER A 12 -6.32 -7.74 12.35
CA SER A 12 -6.02 -6.50 13.10
C SER A 12 -4.90 -5.65 12.46
N LYS A 13 -3.99 -6.27 11.70
CA LYS A 13 -2.86 -5.57 11.06
C LYS A 13 -3.02 -5.51 9.54
N HIS A 14 -3.13 -4.31 9.01
CA HIS A 14 -3.17 -4.05 7.57
C HIS A 14 -1.91 -3.32 7.12
N ARG A 15 -1.35 -3.74 5.97
CA ARG A 15 -0.18 -3.07 5.38
C ARG A 15 -0.60 -1.74 4.76
N ARG A 16 0.15 -0.68 5.03
CA ARG A 16 -0.06 0.63 4.39
C ARG A 16 0.05 0.52 2.87
N LYS A 17 -0.82 1.24 2.14
CA LYS A 17 -0.69 1.42 0.69
C LYS A 17 0.66 2.07 0.38
N ARG A 18 1.46 1.44 -0.47
CA ARG A 18 2.71 2.01 -1.01
C ARG A 18 2.49 2.32 -2.49
N ILE A 19 2.53 3.60 -2.84
CA ILE A 19 2.24 4.12 -4.18
C ILE A 19 3.57 4.39 -4.89
N GLY A 20 3.62 4.25 -6.23
CA GLY A 20 4.82 4.59 -7.00
C GLY A 20 6.00 3.63 -6.79
N ARG A 21 5.72 2.32 -6.63
CA ARG A 21 6.73 1.26 -6.41
C ARG A 21 6.71 0.20 -7.52
N GLY A 22 6.66 0.67 -8.77
CA GLY A 22 6.70 -0.16 -9.97
C GLY A 22 5.36 -0.80 -10.36
N PRO A 23 5.26 -1.33 -11.59
CA PRO A 23 4.00 -1.85 -12.14
C PRO A 23 3.45 -3.04 -11.34
N GLY A 24 4.31 -3.95 -10.88
CA GLY A 24 3.89 -5.12 -10.08
C GLY A 24 3.22 -4.78 -8.74
N SER A 25 3.36 -3.54 -8.25
CA SER A 25 2.63 -3.09 -7.06
C SER A 25 1.13 -2.81 -7.31
N GLY A 26 0.67 -2.83 -8.58
CA GLY A 26 -0.69 -2.47 -9.01
C GLY A 26 -1.05 -0.99 -8.79
N ARG A 27 -0.17 -0.24 -8.13
CA ARG A 27 -0.37 1.15 -7.68
C ARG A 27 0.86 2.02 -7.91
N GLY A 28 1.84 1.48 -8.64
CA GLY A 28 3.14 2.07 -8.90
C GLY A 28 3.51 2.19 -10.36
N GLY A 29 2.52 2.11 -11.25
CA GLY A 29 2.67 2.57 -12.63
C GLY A 29 2.80 4.09 -12.71
N HIS A 30 2.76 4.62 -13.94
CA HIS A 30 3.09 6.02 -14.25
C HIS A 30 2.26 7.09 -13.53
N THR A 31 1.05 6.76 -13.07
CA THR A 31 0.10 7.75 -12.56
C THR A 31 -0.09 7.72 -11.05
N SER A 32 0.60 6.84 -10.31
CA SER A 32 0.49 6.78 -8.84
C SER A 32 -0.97 6.71 -8.33
N THR A 33 -1.85 6.01 -9.05
CA THR A 33 -3.31 5.94 -8.80
C THR A 33 -4.07 7.27 -8.91
N ARG A 34 -3.45 8.34 -9.41
CA ARG A 34 -4.05 9.67 -9.58
C ARG A 34 -4.59 9.96 -10.98
N GLY A 35 -4.44 9.03 -11.93
CA GLY A 35 -4.84 9.24 -13.34
C GLY A 35 -3.87 10.12 -14.14
N GLN A 36 -4.23 10.44 -15.38
CA GLN A 36 -3.44 11.30 -16.27
C GLN A 36 -4.11 12.68 -16.40
N LYS A 37 -3.32 13.76 -16.23
CA LYS A 37 -3.75 15.17 -16.37
C LYS A 37 -4.83 15.60 -15.37
N GLY A 38 -5.29 16.85 -15.44
CA GLY A 38 -6.31 17.40 -14.53
C GLY A 38 -5.73 17.94 -13.22
N GLN A 39 -6.54 18.73 -12.50
CA GLN A 39 -6.11 19.39 -11.27
C GLN A 39 -5.81 18.38 -10.14
N GLY A 40 -6.59 17.30 -10.03
CA GLY A 40 -6.45 16.30 -8.98
C GLY A 40 -5.27 15.32 -9.15
N SER A 41 -4.55 15.39 -10.28
CA SER A 41 -3.38 14.52 -10.52
C SER A 41 -2.05 15.16 -10.21
N ARG A 42 -2.05 16.47 -9.91
CA ARG A 42 -0.86 17.23 -9.50
C ARG A 42 -0.48 16.86 -8.06
#